data_AF-A0A1Q9E849-F1
#
_entry.id   AF-A0A1Q9E849-F1
#
_cell.length_a   1.000
_cell.length_b   1.000
_cell.length_c   1.000
_cell.angle_alpha   90.00
_cell.angle_beta   90.00
_cell.angle_gamma   90.00
#
_symmetry.space_group_name_H-M   'P 1'
#
loop_
_entity.id
_entity.type
_entity.pdbx_description
1 polymer ?
#
loop_
_entity_poly.entity_id
_entity_poly.type
_entity_poly.pdbx_seq_one_letter_code
_entity_poly.pdbx_strand_id
1 'polypeptide(L)'
;MPAKTSQVASWFPKMSTSWDADQERLPQMISSEDVAERQRLADLKQFRKYLVETGTVQCLVKMYKHSAKHEMRIDNPSLVTQFLAGYTDGNPDAEEIQTLQRENATLEEYNAVMESQVKDLQHQIARQKRRNLGRGIWRRLSPDSEADLSLDELFIRLCGNEVEPSTGEVLVDLLRPQTYKDIDLVTATRVSEEDFIAIVGDMESERHVSWLEELFARLQDSESGEAPYQRELMQAIIDSDLLPHDTFLLADAVELDENLVAFLEVVAAGRKDAPPPAILEEEGEHEEEPAD
;
A
#
# COMPACT_ATOMS: atom_id res chain seq x y z
N MET A 1 -3.80 57.98 4.27
CA MET A 1 -3.09 56.79 4.75
C MET A 1 -1.84 56.60 3.91
N PRO A 2 -0.63 56.59 4.50
CA PRO A 2 0.62 56.63 3.76
C PRO A 2 1.10 55.24 3.32
N ALA A 3 1.76 55.21 2.16
CA ALA A 3 2.28 54.03 1.47
C ALA A 3 3.41 53.35 2.25
N LYS A 4 3.33 52.01 2.37
CA LYS A 4 4.39 51.16 2.91
C LYS A 4 5.45 50.93 1.84
N THR A 5 6.55 51.66 1.90
CA THR A 5 7.77 51.36 1.15
C THR A 5 8.45 50.13 1.74
N SER A 6 8.47 49.06 0.94
CA SER A 6 9.15 47.79 1.20
C SER A 6 10.67 48.00 1.17
N GLN A 7 11.32 47.94 2.34
CA GLN A 7 12.78 47.79 2.46
C GLN A 7 13.11 46.30 2.38
N VAL A 8 13.40 45.82 1.16
CA VAL A 8 14.06 44.53 0.97
C VAL A 8 15.54 44.72 1.28
N ALA A 9 15.91 44.51 2.54
CA ALA A 9 17.30 44.51 2.96
C ALA A 9 18.01 43.33 2.29
N SER A 10 19.05 43.64 1.51
CA SER A 10 19.90 42.70 0.79
C SER A 10 20.60 41.73 1.77
N TRP A 11 20.08 40.51 1.90
CA TRP A 11 20.62 39.42 2.71
C TRP A 11 21.67 38.57 1.99
N PHE A 12 22.20 39.01 0.85
CA PHE A 12 23.29 38.30 0.20
C PHE A 12 24.61 38.64 0.89
N PRO A 13 25.23 37.70 1.63
CA PRO A 13 26.57 37.90 2.14
C PRO A 13 27.47 38.20 0.94
N LYS A 14 28.17 39.33 0.99
CA LYS A 14 29.25 39.65 0.05
C LYS A 14 30.30 38.56 0.23
N MET A 15 30.22 37.50 -0.57
CA MET A 15 31.31 36.55 -0.71
C MET A 15 32.47 37.34 -1.28
N SER A 16 33.45 37.64 -0.44
CA SER A 16 34.73 38.20 -0.88
C SER A 16 35.37 37.16 -1.78
N THR A 17 35.23 37.33 -3.09
CA THR A 17 35.90 36.58 -4.15
C THR A 17 37.38 36.93 -4.21
N SER A 18 38.09 36.88 -3.07
CA SER A 18 39.55 36.97 -3.10
C SER A 18 40.04 35.64 -3.65
N TRP A 19 40.45 35.66 -4.91
CA TRP A 19 41.03 34.52 -5.64
C TRP A 19 42.12 33.79 -4.85
N ASP A 20 42.86 34.50 -4.00
CA ASP A 20 43.91 33.94 -3.17
C ASP A 20 43.39 32.98 -2.09
N ALA A 21 42.19 33.22 -1.54
CA ALA A 21 41.58 32.34 -0.53
C ALA A 21 40.99 31.06 -1.13
N ASP A 22 40.65 31.07 -2.42
CA ASP A 22 40.18 29.87 -3.13
C ASP A 22 41.36 28.99 -3.59
N GLN A 23 42.53 29.57 -3.88
CA GLN A 23 43.73 28.79 -4.20
C GLN A 23 44.24 27.94 -3.03
N GLU A 24 44.10 28.42 -1.79
CA GLU A 24 44.46 27.65 -0.59
C GLU A 24 43.47 26.51 -0.28
N ARG A 25 42.24 26.58 -0.81
CA ARG A 25 41.20 25.56 -0.61
C ARG A 25 41.24 24.43 -1.62
N LEU A 26 41.92 24.63 -2.75
CA LEU A 26 42.02 23.60 -3.77
C LEU A 26 43.06 22.55 -3.32
N PRO A 27 42.70 21.25 -3.32
CA PRO A 27 43.66 20.19 -3.10
C PRO A 27 44.82 20.35 -4.07
N GLN A 28 46.05 20.23 -3.57
CA GLN A 28 47.24 20.29 -4.43
C GLN A 28 47.05 19.32 -5.60
N MET A 29 47.20 19.83 -6.83
CA MET A 29 47.14 18.99 -8.03
C MET A 29 48.31 18.00 -7.98
N ILE A 30 47.99 16.77 -7.62
CA ILE A 30 48.92 15.64 -7.66
C ILE A 30 49.08 15.25 -9.13
N SER A 31 50.31 14.93 -9.55
CA SER A 31 50.54 14.46 -10.92
C SER A 31 49.80 13.15 -11.18
N SER A 32 49.38 12.89 -12.42
CA SER A 32 48.72 11.62 -12.78
C SER A 32 49.59 10.40 -12.48
N GLU A 33 50.91 10.56 -12.57
CA GLU A 33 51.90 9.52 -12.26
C GLU A 33 51.89 9.18 -10.77
N ASP A 34 51.89 10.20 -9.90
CA ASP A 34 51.84 10.01 -8.45
C ASP A 34 50.52 9.36 -7.99
N VAL A 35 49.39 9.68 -8.63
CA VAL A 35 48.09 9.03 -8.34
C VAL A 35 48.14 7.54 -8.73
N ALA A 36 48.71 7.22 -9.89
CA ALA A 36 48.86 5.83 -10.34
C ALA A 36 49.79 5.03 -9.42
N GLU A 37 50.88 5.63 -8.95
CA GLU A 37 51.81 4.97 -8.02
C GLU A 37 51.16 4.73 -6.64
N ARG A 38 50.41 5.70 -6.12
CA ARG A 38 49.65 5.54 -4.87
C ARG A 38 48.63 4.41 -4.96
N GLN A 39 47.90 4.32 -6.07
CA GLN A 39 46.94 3.23 -6.28
C GLN A 39 47.66 1.87 -6.33
N ARG A 40 48.75 1.77 -7.09
CA ARG A 40 49.55 0.53 -7.16
C ARG A 40 50.07 0.07 -5.79
N LEU A 41 50.51 1.01 -4.95
CA LEU A 41 50.96 0.70 -3.59
C LEU A 41 49.80 0.26 -2.68
N ALA A 42 48.63 0.89 -2.81
CA ALA A 42 47.42 0.49 -2.10
C ALA A 42 47.00 -0.93 -2.50
N ASP A 43 46.98 -1.23 -3.79
CA ASP A 43 46.65 -2.56 -4.33
C ASP A 43 47.64 -3.62 -3.83
N LEU A 44 48.94 -3.32 -3.84
CA LEU A 44 49.97 -4.22 -3.29
C LEU A 44 49.79 -4.46 -1.79
N LYS A 45 49.42 -3.43 -1.02
CA LYS A 45 49.15 -3.55 0.42
C LYS A 45 47.92 -4.41 0.67
N GLN A 46 46.86 -4.21 -0.11
CA GLN A 46 45.63 -4.99 -0.05
C GLN A 46 45.87 -6.45 -0.45
N PHE A 47 46.67 -6.70 -1.48
CA PHE A 47 47.05 -8.04 -1.90
C PHE A 47 47.89 -8.76 -0.84
N ARG A 48 48.86 -8.08 -0.23
CA ARG A 48 49.64 -8.65 0.90
C ARG A 48 48.75 -8.98 2.08
N LYS A 49 47.81 -8.10 2.42
CA LYS A 49 46.82 -8.32 3.49
C LYS A 49 45.98 -9.56 3.18
N TYR A 50 45.45 -9.66 1.96
CA TYR A 50 44.72 -10.83 1.49
C TYR A 50 45.51 -12.13 1.65
N LEU A 51 46.76 -12.18 1.16
CA LEU A 51 47.60 -13.39 1.26
C LEU A 51 47.89 -13.84 2.69
N VAL A 52 47.92 -12.91 3.64
CA VAL A 52 48.10 -13.20 5.08
C VAL A 52 46.79 -13.70 5.67
N GLU A 53 45.68 -13.02 5.39
CA GLU A 53 44.34 -13.38 5.90
C GLU A 53 43.85 -14.73 5.37
N THR A 54 44.14 -15.06 4.11
CA THR A 54 43.82 -16.37 3.52
C THR A 54 44.79 -17.48 3.94
N GLY A 55 45.83 -17.17 4.71
CA GLY A 55 46.86 -18.13 5.12
C GLY A 55 47.74 -18.65 3.95
N THR A 56 47.64 -18.06 2.76
CA THR A 56 48.38 -18.50 1.56
C THR A 56 49.89 -18.43 1.78
N VAL A 57 50.38 -17.40 2.47
CA VAL A 57 51.82 -17.28 2.82
C VAL A 57 52.28 -18.47 3.67
N GLN A 58 51.47 -18.86 4.67
CA GLN A 58 51.80 -19.95 5.58
C GLN A 58 51.79 -21.30 4.85
N CYS A 59 50.84 -21.49 3.94
CA CYS A 59 50.78 -22.65 3.05
C CYS A 59 52.03 -22.75 2.15
N LEU A 60 52.41 -21.66 1.47
CA LEU A 60 53.61 -21.60 0.62
C LEU A 60 54.91 -21.86 1.40
N VAL A 61 55.03 -21.31 2.62
CA VAL A 61 56.19 -21.56 3.49
C VAL A 61 56.25 -23.03 3.92
N LYS A 62 55.11 -23.66 4.25
CA LYS A 62 55.06 -25.10 4.59
C LYS A 62 55.40 -25.96 3.36
N MET A 63 54.90 -25.61 2.18
CA MET A 63 55.22 -26.29 0.93
C MET A 63 56.73 -26.22 0.64
N TYR A 64 57.34 -25.04 0.77
CA TYR A 64 58.79 -24.86 0.61
C TYR A 64 59.60 -25.69 1.60
N LYS A 65 59.22 -25.69 2.88
CA LYS A 65 59.87 -26.51 3.91
C LYS A 65 59.76 -28.01 3.60
N HIS A 66 58.61 -28.44 3.08
CA HIS A 66 58.36 -29.83 2.71
C HIS A 66 59.21 -30.26 1.49
N SER A 67 59.26 -29.44 0.43
CA SER A 67 60.11 -29.71 -0.74
C SER A 67 61.60 -29.74 -0.37
N ALA A 68 62.03 -28.85 0.53
CA ALA A 68 63.42 -28.83 1.01
C ALA A 68 63.78 -30.05 1.86
N LYS A 69 62.86 -30.53 2.72
CA LYS A 69 63.10 -31.66 3.62
C LYS A 69 63.12 -33.02 2.91
N HIS A 70 62.32 -33.18 1.86
CA HIS A 70 62.13 -34.46 1.17
C HIS A 70 62.96 -34.61 -0.12
N GLU A 71 63.85 -33.66 -0.42
CA GLU A 71 64.63 -33.61 -1.68
C GLU A 71 63.75 -33.89 -2.92
N MET A 72 62.49 -33.48 -2.87
CA MET A 72 61.57 -33.71 -3.97
C MET A 72 61.98 -32.81 -5.13
N ARG A 73 62.14 -33.39 -6.31
CA ARG A 73 62.37 -32.60 -7.52
C ARG A 73 61.18 -31.66 -7.73
N ILE A 74 61.46 -30.35 -7.71
CA ILE A 74 60.50 -29.28 -7.94
C ILE A 74 59.83 -29.42 -9.32
N ASP A 75 60.48 -30.14 -10.23
CA ASP A 75 60.01 -30.41 -11.59
C ASP A 75 58.78 -31.33 -11.67
N ASN A 76 58.33 -31.93 -10.55
CA ASN A 76 57.12 -32.75 -10.55
C ASN A 76 55.86 -31.89 -10.40
N PRO A 77 55.06 -31.69 -11.47
CA PRO A 77 53.85 -30.86 -11.41
C PRO A 77 52.77 -31.44 -10.47
N SER A 78 52.84 -32.73 -10.13
CA SER A 78 51.89 -33.36 -9.19
C SER A 78 52.19 -33.07 -7.72
N LEU A 79 53.35 -32.49 -7.41
CA LEU A 79 53.76 -32.25 -6.02
C LEU A 79 52.85 -31.23 -5.32
N VAL A 80 52.48 -30.17 -6.04
CA VAL A 80 51.62 -29.11 -5.52
C VAL A 80 50.21 -29.65 -5.26
N THR A 81 49.66 -30.45 -6.17
CA THR A 81 48.31 -31.03 -6.00
C THR A 81 48.27 -32.03 -4.86
N GLN A 82 49.28 -32.89 -4.72
CA GLN A 82 49.38 -33.84 -3.60
C GLN A 82 49.58 -33.13 -2.26
N PHE A 83 50.41 -32.07 -2.21
CA PHE A 83 50.62 -31.29 -1.00
C PHE A 83 49.36 -30.54 -0.58
N LEU A 84 48.66 -29.90 -1.52
CA LEU A 84 47.40 -29.19 -1.22
C LEU A 84 46.32 -30.15 -0.74
N ALA A 85 46.21 -31.35 -1.32
CA ALA A 85 45.28 -32.38 -0.87
C ALA A 85 45.62 -32.90 0.55
N GLY A 86 46.90 -33.10 0.87
CA GLY A 86 47.32 -33.49 2.22
C GLY A 86 47.23 -32.35 3.25
N TYR A 87 47.33 -31.10 2.81
CA TYR A 87 47.21 -29.92 3.68
C TYR A 87 45.77 -29.73 4.17
N THR A 88 44.78 -30.05 3.34
CA THR A 88 43.36 -30.04 3.74
C THR A 88 43.02 -31.12 4.76
N ASP A 89 43.66 -32.29 4.69
CA ASP A 89 43.32 -33.44 5.56
C ASP A 89 44.00 -33.41 6.94
N GLY A 90 45.04 -32.59 7.12
CA GLY A 90 45.86 -32.56 8.34
C GLY A 90 45.84 -31.25 9.11
N ASN A 91 45.05 -30.24 8.67
CA ASN A 91 44.98 -28.95 9.35
C ASN A 91 43.81 -28.97 10.36
N PRO A 92 44.03 -28.77 11.68
CA PRO A 92 42.92 -28.63 12.64
C PRO A 92 41.94 -27.51 12.24
N ASP A 93 42.43 -26.46 11.58
CA ASP A 93 41.57 -25.40 11.05
C ASP A 93 40.59 -25.91 9.98
N ALA A 94 40.89 -27.01 9.27
CA ALA A 94 39.99 -27.56 8.25
C ALA A 94 38.75 -28.23 8.86
N GLU A 95 38.90 -28.91 10.00
CA GLU A 95 37.77 -29.45 10.77
C GLU A 95 36.91 -28.32 11.36
N GLU A 96 37.55 -27.27 11.87
CA GLU A 96 36.88 -26.07 12.34
C GLU A 96 36.12 -25.36 11.21
N ILE A 97 36.74 -25.20 10.04
CA ILE A 97 36.07 -24.63 8.85
C ILE A 97 34.86 -25.47 8.45
N GLN A 98 34.96 -26.81 8.42
CA GLN A 98 33.81 -27.65 8.12
C GLN A 98 32.69 -27.53 9.16
N THR A 99 33.06 -27.42 10.43
CA THR A 99 32.10 -27.24 11.53
C THR A 99 31.38 -25.89 11.39
N LEU A 100 32.14 -24.81 11.19
CA LEU A 100 31.60 -23.48 10.94
C LEU A 100 30.74 -23.41 9.68
N GLN A 101 31.10 -24.13 8.61
CA GLN A 101 30.27 -24.21 7.41
C GLN A 101 28.93 -24.90 7.67
N ARG A 102 28.92 -25.97 8.47
CA ARG A 102 27.67 -26.64 8.88
C ARG A 102 26.84 -25.74 9.78
N GLU A 103 27.46 -25.09 10.76
CA GLU A 103 26.78 -24.15 11.65
C GLU A 103 26.18 -22.97 10.86
N ASN A 104 26.94 -22.40 9.93
CA ASN A 104 26.45 -21.31 9.09
C ASN A 104 25.27 -21.76 8.23
N ALA A 105 25.34 -22.94 7.61
CA ALA A 105 24.20 -23.49 6.87
C ALA A 105 22.96 -23.67 7.76
N THR A 106 23.12 -24.19 8.99
CA THR A 106 22.00 -24.32 9.93
C THR A 106 21.42 -22.97 10.37
N LEU A 107 22.27 -21.94 10.49
CA LEU A 107 21.83 -20.58 10.83
C LEU A 107 21.09 -19.92 9.66
N GLU A 108 21.52 -20.15 8.42
CA GLU A 108 20.83 -19.70 7.22
C GLU A 108 19.43 -20.33 7.11
N GLU A 109 19.30 -21.64 7.36
CA GLU A 109 18.00 -22.33 7.42
C GLU A 109 17.10 -21.74 8.51
N TYR A 110 17.63 -21.51 9.71
CA TYR A 110 16.88 -20.91 10.81
C TYR A 110 16.42 -19.48 10.48
N ASN A 111 17.31 -18.68 9.88
CA ASN A 111 16.98 -17.33 9.43
C ASN A 111 15.86 -17.34 8.40
N ALA A 112 15.89 -18.26 7.43
CA ALA A 112 14.83 -18.39 6.43
C ALA A 112 13.47 -18.73 7.07
N VAL A 113 13.43 -19.62 8.07
CA VAL A 113 12.22 -19.94 8.83
C VAL A 113 11.72 -18.71 9.61
N MET A 114 12.61 -17.99 10.30
CA MET A 114 12.25 -16.79 11.05
C MET A 114 11.74 -15.68 10.12
N GLU A 115 12.35 -15.47 8.96
CA GLU A 115 11.87 -14.50 7.97
C GLU A 115 10.48 -14.84 7.45
N SER A 116 10.18 -16.13 7.21
CA SER A 116 8.84 -16.58 6.86
C SER A 116 7.84 -16.25 7.98
N GLN A 117 8.18 -16.57 9.23
CA GLN A 117 7.31 -16.27 10.39
C GLN A 117 7.08 -14.77 10.56
N VAL A 118 8.10 -13.93 10.33
CA VAL A 118 7.97 -12.47 10.38
C VAL A 118 6.99 -11.98 9.30
N LYS A 119 7.10 -12.49 8.07
CA LYS A 119 6.18 -12.13 6.98
C LYS A 119 4.74 -12.56 7.28
N ASP A 120 4.55 -13.77 7.80
CA ASP A 120 3.23 -14.27 8.18
C ASP A 120 2.59 -13.42 9.29
N LEU A 121 3.37 -13.07 10.32
CA LEU A 121 2.90 -12.20 11.39
C LEU A 121 2.61 -10.78 10.91
N GLN A 122 3.43 -10.22 10.02
CA GLN A 122 3.16 -8.91 9.41
C GLN A 122 1.84 -8.93 8.62
N HIS A 123 1.59 -10.00 7.87
CA HIS A 123 0.34 -10.19 7.15
C HIS A 123 -0.86 -10.30 8.11
N GLN A 124 -0.73 -11.05 9.21
CA GLN A 124 -1.77 -11.16 10.24
C GLN A 124 -2.06 -9.82 10.93
N ILE A 125 -1.03 -9.04 11.25
CA ILE A 125 -1.19 -7.69 11.83
C ILE A 125 -1.90 -6.77 10.85
N ALA A 126 -1.51 -6.77 9.57
CA ALA A 126 -2.16 -5.97 8.54
C ALA A 126 -3.64 -6.35 8.40
N ARG A 127 -3.95 -7.66 8.32
CA ARG A 127 -5.31 -8.19 8.30
C ARG A 127 -6.12 -7.75 9.51
N GLN A 128 -5.55 -7.82 10.71
CA GLN A 128 -6.24 -7.40 11.94
C GLN A 128 -6.49 -5.88 11.99
N LYS A 129 -5.53 -5.06 11.53
CA LYS A 129 -5.73 -3.61 11.40
C LYS A 129 -6.88 -3.28 10.45
N ARG A 130 -6.93 -3.93 9.29
CA ARG A 130 -8.02 -3.79 8.32
C ARG A 130 -9.36 -4.23 8.90
N ARG A 131 -9.41 -5.35 9.63
CA ARG A 131 -10.64 -5.77 10.34
C ARG A 131 -11.12 -4.75 11.35
N ASN A 132 -10.21 -4.14 12.10
CA ASN A 132 -10.55 -3.07 13.05
C ASN A 132 -11.06 -1.81 12.34
N LEU A 133 -10.47 -1.45 11.20
CA LEU A 133 -10.95 -0.39 10.32
C LEU A 133 -12.36 -0.70 9.80
N GLY A 134 -12.59 -1.90 9.27
CA GLY A 134 -13.90 -2.37 8.82
C GLY A 134 -14.95 -2.30 9.92
N ARG A 135 -14.60 -2.72 11.15
CA ARG A 135 -15.49 -2.57 12.32
C ARG A 135 -15.78 -1.10 12.64
N GLY A 136 -14.78 -0.23 12.54
CA GLY A 136 -14.94 1.21 12.73
C GLY A 136 -15.92 1.81 11.72
N ILE A 137 -15.75 1.49 10.45
CA ILE A 137 -16.63 1.92 9.36
C ILE A 137 -18.03 1.37 9.57
N TRP A 138 -18.16 0.07 9.85
CA TRP A 138 -19.45 -0.58 10.07
C TRP A 138 -20.25 0.07 11.18
N ARG A 139 -19.65 0.34 12.35
CA ARG A 139 -20.36 1.04 13.45
C ARG A 139 -20.85 2.44 13.10
N ARG A 140 -20.20 3.10 12.14
CA ARG A 140 -20.63 4.42 11.65
C ARG A 140 -21.74 4.29 10.62
N LEU A 141 -21.67 3.27 9.78
CA LEU A 141 -22.72 3.00 8.79
C LEU A 141 -23.97 2.40 9.44
N SER A 142 -23.84 1.47 10.37
CA SER A 142 -24.94 0.82 11.11
C SER A 142 -24.87 1.20 12.59
N PRO A 143 -25.49 2.32 13.01
CA PRO A 143 -25.52 2.71 14.42
C PRO A 143 -26.27 1.68 15.29
N ASP A 144 -27.26 1.01 14.70
CA ASP A 144 -27.92 -0.15 15.29
C ASP A 144 -27.06 -1.39 14.99
N SER A 145 -26.09 -1.68 15.88
CA SER A 145 -24.98 -2.62 15.61
C SER A 145 -25.38 -4.09 15.35
N GLU A 146 -26.67 -4.41 15.30
CA GLU A 146 -27.20 -5.76 15.09
C GLU A 146 -28.00 -5.89 13.78
N ALA A 147 -28.21 -4.80 13.04
CA ALA A 147 -28.94 -4.85 11.78
C ALA A 147 -28.00 -5.20 10.62
N ASP A 148 -28.25 -6.34 9.99
CA ASP A 148 -27.74 -6.62 8.65
C ASP A 148 -28.19 -5.52 7.70
N LEU A 149 -27.27 -5.02 6.87
CA LEU A 149 -27.59 -4.02 5.87
C LEU A 149 -27.76 -4.68 4.53
N SER A 150 -28.84 -4.33 3.83
CA SER A 150 -28.89 -4.57 2.39
C SER A 150 -27.74 -3.83 1.71
N LEU A 151 -27.27 -4.35 0.58
CA LEU A 151 -26.26 -3.65 -0.22
C LEU A 151 -26.72 -2.23 -0.59
N ASP A 152 -28.01 -2.06 -0.87
CA ASP A 152 -28.62 -0.77 -1.20
C ASP A 152 -28.45 0.24 -0.05
N GLU A 153 -28.86 -0.12 1.16
CA GLU A 153 -28.69 0.72 2.35
C GLU A 153 -27.22 1.06 2.61
N LEU A 154 -26.31 0.13 2.36
CA LEU A 154 -24.88 0.36 2.52
C LEU A 154 -24.37 1.43 1.54
N PHE A 155 -24.75 1.35 0.26
CA PHE A 155 -24.39 2.39 -0.71
C PHE A 155 -25.08 3.72 -0.44
N ILE A 156 -26.35 3.71 -0.03
CA ILE A 156 -27.10 4.91 0.39
C ILE A 156 -26.37 5.63 1.52
N ARG A 157 -25.87 4.92 2.52
CA ARG A 157 -25.15 5.55 3.65
C ARG A 157 -23.76 6.04 3.26
N LEU A 158 -23.14 5.47 2.23
CA LEU A 158 -21.84 5.92 1.71
C LEU A 158 -21.95 7.12 0.79
N CYS A 159 -22.95 7.12 -0.10
CA CYS A 159 -23.07 8.09 -1.19
C CYS A 159 -24.15 9.14 -0.94
N GLY A 160 -25.12 8.85 -0.06
CA GLY A 160 -26.30 9.67 0.20
C GLY A 160 -27.49 9.24 -0.67
N ASN A 161 -28.67 9.76 -0.32
CA ASN A 161 -29.93 9.52 -1.04
C ASN A 161 -30.33 10.70 -1.93
N GLU A 162 -29.41 11.65 -2.16
CA GLU A 162 -29.74 12.79 -3.00
C GLU A 162 -29.91 12.34 -4.44
N VAL A 163 -31.04 12.77 -4.99
CA VAL A 163 -31.38 12.60 -6.39
C VAL A 163 -30.62 13.66 -7.15
N GLU A 164 -29.88 13.25 -8.17
CA GLU A 164 -29.26 14.19 -9.08
C GLU A 164 -30.38 15.03 -9.73
N PRO A 165 -30.39 16.38 -9.56
CA PRO A 165 -31.52 17.21 -9.98
C PRO A 165 -31.79 17.18 -11.49
N SER A 166 -30.77 16.87 -12.29
CA SER A 166 -30.77 16.86 -13.75
C SER A 166 -31.27 15.55 -14.36
N THR A 167 -30.79 14.40 -13.88
CA THR A 167 -31.14 13.08 -14.43
C THR A 167 -32.35 12.47 -13.71
N GLY A 168 -32.62 12.92 -12.49
CA GLY A 168 -33.60 12.27 -11.61
C GLY A 168 -33.12 10.92 -11.08
N GLU A 169 -31.86 10.54 -11.32
CA GLU A 169 -31.27 9.29 -10.83
C GLU A 169 -30.66 9.49 -9.43
N VAL A 170 -30.75 8.46 -8.58
CA VAL A 170 -30.18 8.51 -7.23
C VAL A 170 -28.67 8.35 -7.33
N LEU A 171 -27.91 9.16 -6.60
CA LEU A 171 -26.44 9.15 -6.62
C LEU A 171 -25.81 7.75 -6.44
N VAL A 172 -26.50 6.90 -5.68
CA VAL A 172 -26.15 5.49 -5.45
C VAL A 172 -26.15 4.66 -6.73
N ASP A 173 -27.10 4.91 -7.63
CA ASP A 173 -27.26 4.15 -8.87
C ASP A 173 -26.15 4.47 -9.88
N LEU A 174 -25.60 5.68 -9.81
CA LEU A 174 -24.46 6.12 -10.62
C LEU A 174 -23.14 5.45 -10.21
N LEU A 175 -22.93 5.23 -8.91
CA LEU A 175 -21.69 4.68 -8.36
C LEU A 175 -21.69 3.16 -8.21
N ARG A 176 -22.85 2.52 -8.29
CA ARG A 176 -22.99 1.07 -8.17
C ARG A 176 -22.23 0.37 -9.31
N PRO A 177 -21.33 -0.58 -9.01
CA PRO A 177 -20.67 -1.36 -10.06
C PRO A 177 -21.71 -2.07 -10.94
N GLN A 178 -21.49 -2.11 -12.25
CA GLN A 178 -22.44 -2.63 -13.24
C GLN A 178 -22.87 -4.08 -12.94
N THR A 179 -22.02 -4.85 -12.25
CA THR A 179 -22.30 -6.22 -11.77
C THR A 179 -23.43 -6.30 -10.75
N TYR A 180 -23.81 -5.19 -10.13
CA TYR A 180 -24.87 -5.09 -9.13
C TYR A 180 -26.05 -4.27 -9.64
N LYS A 181 -26.22 -4.08 -10.95
CA LYS A 181 -27.38 -3.31 -11.46
C LYS A 181 -28.71 -4.06 -11.42
N ASP A 182 -28.69 -5.37 -11.29
CA ASP A 182 -29.91 -6.16 -11.16
C ASP A 182 -30.51 -5.95 -9.76
N ILE A 183 -31.51 -5.06 -9.69
CA ILE A 183 -32.13 -4.50 -8.48
C ILE A 183 -32.65 -5.60 -7.53
N ASP A 184 -33.15 -6.71 -8.09
CA ASP A 184 -33.72 -7.82 -7.32
C ASP A 184 -32.64 -8.61 -6.55
N LEU A 185 -31.41 -8.68 -7.07
CA LEU A 185 -30.29 -9.34 -6.37
C LEU A 185 -29.68 -8.44 -5.28
N VAL A 186 -29.69 -7.12 -5.48
CA VAL A 186 -29.09 -6.16 -4.53
C VAL A 186 -29.92 -6.02 -3.27
N THR A 187 -31.23 -5.96 -3.41
CA THR A 187 -32.15 -5.84 -2.27
C THR A 187 -32.23 -7.13 -1.45
N ALA A 188 -32.10 -8.29 -2.10
CA ALA A 188 -32.07 -9.59 -1.42
C ALA A 188 -30.73 -9.89 -0.71
N THR A 189 -29.62 -9.33 -1.20
CA THR A 189 -28.30 -9.60 -0.62
C THR A 189 -28.09 -8.75 0.62
N ARG A 190 -28.16 -9.40 1.78
CA ARG A 190 -27.79 -8.83 3.08
C ARG A 190 -26.31 -9.06 3.35
N VAL A 191 -25.65 -8.01 3.82
CA VAL A 191 -24.26 -8.04 4.26
C VAL A 191 -24.27 -7.96 5.79
N SER A 192 -23.75 -8.99 6.45
CA SER A 192 -23.57 -8.96 7.91
C SER A 192 -22.33 -8.15 8.30
N GLU A 193 -22.24 -7.74 9.57
CA GLU A 193 -21.03 -7.09 10.11
C GLU A 193 -19.80 -7.99 9.90
N GLU A 194 -19.94 -9.29 10.17
CA GLU A 194 -18.84 -10.25 10.08
C GLU A 194 -18.35 -10.39 8.64
N ASP A 195 -19.27 -10.46 7.67
CA ASP A 195 -18.94 -10.54 6.25
C ASP A 195 -18.23 -9.28 5.78
N PHE A 196 -18.73 -8.10 6.16
CA PHE A 196 -18.09 -6.83 5.81
C PHE A 196 -16.67 -6.73 6.40
N ILE A 197 -16.49 -7.08 7.68
CA ILE A 197 -15.19 -7.10 8.34
C ILE A 197 -14.24 -8.11 7.68
N ALA A 198 -14.75 -9.28 7.27
CA ALA A 198 -13.97 -10.28 6.55
C ALA A 198 -13.51 -9.75 5.20
N ILE A 199 -14.43 -9.15 4.41
CA ILE A 199 -14.14 -8.55 3.11
C ILE A 199 -13.04 -7.49 3.25
N VAL A 200 -13.18 -6.54 4.19
CA VAL A 200 -12.17 -5.48 4.42
C VAL A 200 -10.85 -6.08 4.91
N GLY A 201 -10.90 -7.09 5.78
CA GLY A 201 -9.72 -7.79 6.29
C GLY A 201 -8.88 -8.44 5.19
N ASP A 202 -9.56 -9.00 4.19
CA ASP A 202 -8.95 -9.81 3.13
C ASP A 202 -8.60 -8.98 1.87
N MET A 203 -8.82 -7.66 1.88
CA MET A 203 -8.40 -6.76 0.80
C MET A 203 -6.87 -6.71 0.66
N GLU A 204 -6.33 -7.21 -0.44
CA GLU A 204 -4.88 -7.18 -0.70
C GLU A 204 -4.36 -5.82 -1.19
N SER A 205 -5.21 -5.07 -1.90
CA SER A 205 -4.84 -3.79 -2.54
C SER A 205 -4.68 -2.66 -1.51
N GLU A 206 -3.45 -2.15 -1.37
CA GLU A 206 -3.16 -0.98 -0.52
C GLU A 206 -3.95 0.26 -0.93
N ARG A 207 -4.27 0.41 -2.22
CA ARG A 207 -5.10 1.51 -2.73
C ARG A 207 -6.52 1.46 -2.15
N HIS A 208 -7.13 0.28 -2.06
CA HIS A 208 -8.47 0.14 -1.49
C HIS A 208 -8.45 0.38 0.02
N VAL A 209 -7.40 -0.07 0.72
CA VAL A 209 -7.23 0.17 2.15
C VAL A 209 -7.06 1.65 2.45
N SER A 210 -6.20 2.36 1.70
CA SER A 210 -5.99 3.80 1.85
C SER A 210 -7.29 4.59 1.61
N TRP A 211 -8.09 4.19 0.62
CA TRP A 211 -9.40 4.78 0.39
C TRP A 211 -10.37 4.53 1.56
N LEU A 212 -10.37 3.33 2.15
CA LEU A 212 -11.17 3.02 3.33
C LEU A 212 -10.72 3.81 4.58
N GLU A 213 -9.41 4.06 4.73
CA GLU A 213 -8.88 4.90 5.81
C GLU A 213 -9.34 6.36 5.66
N GLU A 214 -9.31 6.89 4.43
CA GLU A 214 -9.83 8.23 4.12
C GLU A 214 -11.34 8.30 4.37
N LEU A 215 -12.10 7.31 3.90
CA LEU A 215 -13.52 7.17 4.17
C LEU A 215 -13.81 7.17 5.67
N PHE A 216 -13.04 6.40 6.42
CA PHE A 216 -13.22 6.29 7.86
C PHE A 216 -12.94 7.62 8.56
N ALA A 217 -11.90 8.35 8.15
CA ALA A 217 -11.62 9.69 8.67
C ALA A 217 -12.78 10.65 8.40
N ARG A 218 -13.32 10.65 7.17
CA ARG A 218 -14.49 11.47 6.81
C ARG A 218 -15.72 11.11 7.65
N LEU A 219 -15.98 9.81 7.84
CA LEU A 219 -17.07 9.32 8.69
C LEU A 219 -16.88 9.68 10.17
N GLN A 220 -15.66 9.96 10.63
CA GLN A 220 -15.40 10.46 11.98
C GLN A 220 -15.69 11.95 12.10
N ASP A 221 -15.41 12.72 11.06
CA ASP A 221 -15.57 14.19 11.03
C ASP A 221 -17.03 14.61 10.75
N SER A 222 -17.82 13.76 10.11
CA SER A 222 -19.24 14.00 9.84
C SER A 222 -20.09 13.92 11.12
N GLU A 223 -20.19 15.02 11.87
CA GLU A 223 -21.11 15.15 13.01
C GLU A 223 -22.59 15.21 12.59
N SER A 224 -22.89 15.46 11.30
CA SER A 224 -24.22 15.86 10.81
C SER A 224 -25.09 14.75 10.19
N GLY A 225 -24.64 13.50 10.13
CA GLY A 225 -25.39 12.43 9.45
C GLY A 225 -25.48 12.59 7.93
N GLU A 226 -24.78 13.58 7.35
CA GLU A 226 -24.57 13.69 5.91
C GLU A 226 -23.63 12.58 5.42
N ALA A 227 -23.90 12.03 4.23
CA ALA A 227 -23.06 10.98 3.65
C ALA A 227 -21.68 11.54 3.25
N PRO A 228 -20.59 10.79 3.48
CA PRO A 228 -19.22 11.30 3.44
C PRO A 228 -18.76 11.81 2.06
N TYR A 229 -19.38 11.35 0.98
CA TYR A 229 -19.03 11.74 -0.39
C TYR A 229 -20.07 12.62 -1.07
N GLN A 230 -21.21 12.89 -0.43
CA GLN A 230 -22.33 13.57 -1.05
C GLN A 230 -21.93 14.94 -1.63
N ARG A 231 -21.22 15.76 -0.85
CA ARG A 231 -20.79 17.10 -1.28
C ARG A 231 -19.82 17.08 -2.46
N GLU A 232 -18.86 16.16 -2.47
CA GLU A 232 -17.86 16.06 -3.52
C GLU A 232 -18.44 15.49 -4.81
N LEU A 233 -19.34 14.52 -4.70
CA LEU A 233 -20.06 14.00 -5.86
C LEU A 233 -20.93 15.06 -6.48
N MET A 234 -21.69 15.82 -5.68
CA MET A 234 -22.45 16.96 -6.17
C MET A 234 -21.55 17.98 -6.87
N GLN A 235 -20.38 18.30 -6.30
CA GLN A 235 -19.41 19.20 -6.94
C GLN A 235 -18.83 18.63 -8.24
N ALA A 236 -18.46 17.34 -8.27
CA ALA A 236 -17.91 16.70 -9.45
C ALA A 236 -18.92 16.61 -10.60
N ILE A 237 -20.20 16.39 -10.28
CA ILE A 237 -21.28 16.45 -11.26
C ILE A 237 -21.37 17.88 -11.82
N ILE A 238 -21.35 18.91 -10.95
CA ILE A 238 -21.34 20.34 -11.34
C ILE A 238 -20.15 20.68 -12.25
N ASP A 239 -18.95 20.20 -11.91
CA ASP A 239 -17.71 20.50 -12.65
C ASP A 239 -17.57 19.71 -13.96
N SER A 240 -18.35 18.64 -14.17
CA SER A 240 -18.22 17.76 -15.34
C SER A 240 -18.74 18.37 -16.65
N ASP A 241 -19.30 19.58 -16.63
CA ASP A 241 -20.03 20.24 -17.74
C ASP A 241 -21.17 19.39 -18.35
N LEU A 242 -21.45 18.20 -17.79
CA LEU A 242 -22.63 17.39 -18.13
C LEU A 242 -23.91 18.04 -17.60
N LEU A 243 -23.77 18.93 -16.62
CA LEU A 243 -24.82 19.84 -16.17
C LEU A 243 -24.89 21.05 -17.10
N PRO A 244 -26.05 21.32 -17.74
CA PRO A 244 -26.30 22.62 -18.33
C PRO A 244 -26.14 23.68 -17.23
N HIS A 245 -25.27 24.68 -17.44
CA HIS A 245 -25.04 25.77 -16.48
C HIS A 245 -26.31 26.55 -16.09
N ASP A 246 -27.42 26.31 -16.80
CA ASP A 246 -28.72 26.96 -16.62
C ASP A 246 -29.70 26.15 -15.74
N THR A 247 -29.32 25.04 -15.11
CA THR A 247 -30.26 24.28 -14.25
C THR A 247 -30.68 25.02 -12.98
N PHE A 248 -29.87 25.94 -12.46
CA PHE A 248 -30.31 26.87 -11.42
C PHE A 248 -31.37 27.86 -11.91
N LEU A 249 -31.42 28.14 -13.22
CA LEU A 249 -32.49 28.95 -13.81
C LEU A 249 -33.78 28.14 -14.01
N LEU A 250 -33.75 26.80 -14.00
CA LEU A 250 -34.97 25.98 -14.09
C LEU A 250 -35.81 26.03 -12.81
N ALA A 251 -35.20 26.24 -11.64
CA ALA A 251 -35.94 26.46 -10.40
C ALA A 251 -36.77 27.77 -10.42
N ASP A 252 -36.28 28.79 -11.14
CA ASP A 252 -36.98 30.08 -11.31
C ASP A 252 -37.79 30.17 -12.63
N ALA A 253 -37.48 29.34 -13.64
CA ALA A 253 -38.11 29.38 -14.96
C ALA A 253 -39.27 28.38 -15.14
N VAL A 254 -39.40 27.39 -14.25
CA VAL A 254 -40.57 26.52 -14.21
C VAL A 254 -41.54 27.08 -13.19
N GLU A 255 -42.36 28.04 -13.60
CA GLU A 255 -43.67 28.25 -12.96
C GLU A 255 -44.46 26.95 -13.18
N LEU A 256 -44.40 26.05 -12.19
CA LEU A 256 -45.29 24.92 -12.12
C LEU A 256 -46.71 25.48 -12.11
N ASP A 257 -47.54 25.07 -13.09
CA ASP A 257 -48.96 25.39 -13.12
C ASP A 257 -49.55 25.15 -11.71
N GLU A 258 -50.26 26.14 -11.16
CA GLU A 258 -50.84 26.08 -9.82
C GLU A 258 -51.65 24.79 -9.62
N ASN A 259 -52.28 24.28 -10.69
CA ASN A 259 -53.02 23.04 -10.66
C ASN A 259 -52.13 21.80 -10.51
N LEU A 260 -50.93 21.82 -11.07
CA LEU A 260 -49.96 20.74 -10.95
C LEU A 260 -49.33 20.74 -9.55
N VAL A 261 -49.05 21.91 -8.98
CA VAL A 261 -48.60 22.04 -7.58
C VAL A 261 -49.67 21.50 -6.63
N ALA A 262 -50.92 21.94 -6.78
CA ALA A 262 -52.04 21.45 -5.97
C ALA A 262 -52.25 19.93 -6.13
N PHE A 263 -52.08 19.39 -7.34
CA PHE A 263 -52.15 17.95 -7.57
C PHE A 263 -51.02 17.19 -6.85
N LEU A 264 -49.78 17.67 -6.94
CA LEU A 264 -48.64 17.04 -6.26
C LEU A 264 -48.78 17.12 -4.73
N GLU A 265 -49.30 18.22 -4.18
CA GLU A 265 -49.62 18.34 -2.75
C GLU A 265 -50.71 17.36 -2.31
N VAL A 266 -51.77 17.19 -3.11
CA VAL A 266 -52.84 16.21 -2.82
C VAL A 266 -52.32 14.78 -2.89
N VAL A 267 -51.45 14.46 -3.86
CA VAL A 267 -50.82 13.14 -3.99
C VAL A 267 -49.86 12.88 -2.83
N ALA A 268 -49.08 13.88 -2.41
CA ALA A 268 -48.18 13.77 -1.27
C ALA A 268 -48.92 13.63 0.07
N ALA A 269 -50.03 14.36 0.26
CA ALA A 269 -50.89 14.25 1.43
C ALA A 269 -51.64 12.91 1.46
N GLY A 270 -52.16 12.46 0.31
CA GLY A 270 -52.85 11.18 0.17
C GLY A 270 -51.96 9.97 0.45
N ARG A 271 -50.63 10.09 0.24
CA ARG A 271 -49.67 9.03 0.59
C ARG A 271 -49.40 8.89 2.09
N LYS A 272 -49.63 9.92 2.90
CA LYS A 272 -49.44 9.83 4.37
C LYS A 272 -50.56 9.06 5.06
N ASP A 273 -51.76 9.04 4.48
CA ASP A 273 -52.93 8.34 5.03
C ASP A 273 -53.32 7.07 4.24
N ALA A 274 -52.60 6.75 3.15
CA ALA A 274 -52.80 5.51 2.43
C ALA A 274 -52.26 4.34 3.30
N PRO A 275 -53.11 3.37 3.69
CA PRO A 275 -52.62 2.16 4.33
C PRO A 275 -51.60 1.48 3.38
N PRO A 276 -50.51 0.90 3.92
CA PRO A 276 -49.53 0.20 3.09
C PRO A 276 -50.29 -0.80 2.20
N PRO A 277 -49.94 -0.89 0.91
CA PRO A 277 -50.63 -1.79 -0.01
C PRO A 277 -50.66 -3.17 0.62
N ALA A 278 -51.87 -3.69 0.83
CA ALA A 278 -52.06 -5.04 1.33
C ALA A 278 -51.28 -5.97 0.40
N ILE A 279 -50.23 -6.59 0.94
CA ILE A 279 -49.51 -7.66 0.27
C ILE A 279 -50.58 -8.71 0.02
N LEU A 280 -51.01 -8.84 -1.23
CA LEU A 280 -51.82 -9.96 -1.66
C LEU A 280 -50.91 -11.17 -1.49
N GLU A 281 -51.07 -11.88 -0.38
CA GLU A 281 -50.58 -13.24 -0.23
C GLU A 281 -51.23 -14.02 -1.38
N GLU A 282 -50.50 -14.19 -2.48
CA GLU A 282 -50.84 -15.17 -3.49
C GLU A 282 -50.78 -16.53 -2.78
N GLU A 283 -51.94 -17.02 -2.36
CA GLU A 283 -52.14 -18.41 -1.99
C GLU A 283 -51.79 -19.25 -3.23
N GLY A 284 -50.52 -19.64 -3.31
CA GLY A 284 -50.05 -20.63 -4.26
C GLY A 284 -50.74 -21.95 -3.95
N GLU A 285 -51.74 -22.28 -4.76
CA GLU A 285 -52.29 -23.63 -4.88
C GLU A 285 -51.13 -24.57 -5.23
N HIS A 286 -50.66 -25.32 -4.24
CA HIS A 286 -49.75 -26.45 -4.44
C HIS A 286 -50.56 -27.57 -5.11
N GLU A 287 -50.45 -27.69 -6.44
CA GLU A 287 -50.85 -28.90 -7.15
C GLU A 287 -49.95 -30.06 -6.67
N GLU A 288 -50.54 -31.00 -5.92
CA GLU A 288 -49.93 -32.30 -5.63
C GLU A 288 -49.87 -33.13 -6.92
N GLU A 289 -48.66 -33.36 -7.43
CA GLU A 289 -48.39 -34.29 -8.52
C GLU A 289 -48.41 -35.73 -7.97
N PRO A 290 -49.24 -36.64 -8.48
CA PRO A 290 -49.29 -38.03 -8.01
C PRO A 290 -48.07 -38.81 -8.49
N ALA A 291 -47.44 -39.52 -7.55
CA ALA A 291 -46.31 -40.41 -7.81
C ALA A 291 -46.76 -41.69 -8.54
N ASP A 292 -46.05 -42.01 -9.62
CA ASP A 292 -45.92 -43.36 -10.20
C ASP A 292 -44.49 -43.89 -9.97
#